data_AF-A0A8B6EDW5-F1
#
_entry.id   AF-A0A8B6EDW5-F1
#
_cell.length_a   1.000
_cell.length_b   1.000
_cell.length_c   1.000
_cell.angle_alpha   90.00
_cell.angle_beta   90.00
_cell.angle_gamma   90.00
#
_symmetry.space_group_name_H-M   'P 1'
#
loop_
_entity.id
_entity.type
_entity.pdbx_description
1 polymer ?
#
loop_
_entity_poly.entity_id
_entity_poly.type
_entity_poly.pdbx_seq_one_letter_code
_entity_poly.pdbx_strand_id
1 'polypeptide(L)'
;MINEIDESSAYSWDVCDQCGLDRLAEKTNTKELVCLGCKRVVKHPVTKMKMEIYASVTNLKSNRIKIDLLEDTIQSLLPEDENDEEGYDISSVLNSTVGPVTCVVMKKNNNDIFLKEIRKS
;
A
#
# COMPACT_ATOMS: atom_id res chain seq x y z
N MET A 1 -0.52 -17.74 1.10
CA MET A 1 -0.18 -17.24 2.45
C MET A 1 0.89 -16.19 2.30
N ILE A 2 0.83 -15.12 3.09
CA ILE A 2 1.90 -14.10 3.14
C ILE A 2 3.03 -14.64 4.01
N ASN A 3 4.22 -14.74 3.44
CA ASN A 3 5.38 -15.30 4.14
C ASN A 3 6.42 -14.23 4.49
N GLU A 4 6.46 -13.14 3.73
CA GLU A 4 7.37 -12.03 3.94
C GLU A 4 6.75 -10.75 3.37
N ILE A 5 7.12 -9.62 3.96
CA ILE A 5 6.70 -8.29 3.55
C ILE A 5 7.96 -7.51 3.23
N ASP A 6 7.98 -6.83 2.09
CA ASP A 6 9.07 -5.90 1.76
C ASP A 6 8.79 -4.58 2.48
N GLU A 7 9.16 -4.49 3.77
CA GLU A 7 8.90 -3.29 4.60
C GLU A 7 9.44 -2.00 3.96
N SER A 8 10.54 -2.11 3.20
CA SER A 8 11.11 -0.97 2.47
C SER A 8 10.21 -0.44 1.35
N SER A 9 9.25 -1.25 0.90
CA SER A 9 8.23 -0.90 -0.10
C SER A 9 6.91 -0.46 0.51
N ALA A 10 6.70 -0.72 1.81
CA ALA A 10 5.48 -0.41 2.53
C ALA A 10 5.48 1.07 2.92
N TYR A 11 4.58 1.84 2.31
CA TYR A 11 4.48 3.26 2.56
C TYR A 11 3.04 3.73 2.42
N SER A 12 2.63 4.59 3.34
CA SER A 12 1.40 5.36 3.26
C SER A 12 1.72 6.85 3.22
N TRP A 13 0.94 7.61 2.48
CA TRP A 13 1.09 9.06 2.38
C TRP A 13 -0.21 9.74 2.05
N ASP A 14 -0.37 10.96 2.54
CA ASP A 14 -1.54 11.76 2.25
C ASP A 14 -1.39 12.55 0.95
N VAL A 15 -2.47 12.59 0.17
CA VAL A 15 -2.59 13.44 -1.01
C VAL A 15 -3.76 14.41 -0.87
N CYS A 16 -3.70 15.48 -1.66
CA CYS A 16 -4.78 16.46 -1.70
C CYS A 16 -6.08 15.82 -2.20
N ASP A 17 -7.15 16.02 -1.44
CA ASP A 17 -8.52 15.59 -1.74
C ASP A 17 -9.14 16.22 -2.99
N GLN A 18 -8.59 17.35 -3.43
CA GLN A 18 -9.08 18.08 -4.61
C GLN A 18 -8.29 17.79 -5.88
N CYS A 19 -6.96 17.74 -5.81
CA CYS A 19 -6.11 17.59 -7.00
C CYS A 19 -5.29 16.30 -7.04
N GLY A 20 -5.31 15.48 -5.98
CA GLY A 20 -4.62 14.19 -5.92
C GLY A 20 -3.09 14.26 -5.85
N LEU A 21 -2.50 15.45 -5.69
CA LEU A 21 -1.03 15.60 -5.56
C LEU A 21 -0.56 15.37 -4.12
N ASP A 22 0.61 14.75 -3.96
CA ASP A 22 1.30 14.53 -2.67
C ASP A 22 2.04 15.77 -2.14
N ARG A 23 1.73 16.96 -2.67
CA ARG A 23 2.44 18.20 -2.33
C ARG A 23 1.78 18.89 -1.16
N LEU A 24 1.74 18.21 -0.02
CA LEU A 24 1.14 18.73 1.21
C LEU A 24 2.22 19.33 2.12
N ALA A 25 1.89 20.44 2.77
CA ALA A 25 2.73 21.09 3.75
C ALA A 25 1.91 21.46 4.98
N GLU A 26 2.44 21.20 6.16
CA GLU A 26 1.83 21.65 7.41
C GLU A 26 2.25 23.09 7.71
N LYS A 27 1.27 23.95 8.02
CA LYS A 27 1.56 25.29 8.51
C LYS A 27 2.03 25.23 9.97
N THR A 28 3.24 25.70 10.22
CA THR A 28 3.90 25.72 11.55
C THR A 28 3.06 26.31 12.68
N ASN A 29 2.18 27.27 12.38
CA ASN A 29 1.42 27.99 13.41
C ASN A 29 0.02 27.44 13.67
N THR A 30 -0.58 26.74 12.70
CA THR A 30 -1.99 26.34 12.74
C THR A 30 -2.21 24.84 12.65
N LYS A 31 -1.15 24.06 12.40
CA LYS A 31 -1.21 22.62 12.04
C LYS A 31 -2.14 22.33 10.85
N GLU A 32 -2.49 23.37 10.08
CA GLU A 32 -3.33 23.20 8.89
C GLU A 32 -2.49 22.58 7.78
N LEU A 33 -3.04 21.53 7.17
CA LEU A 33 -2.48 20.92 5.97
C LEU A 33 -2.84 21.76 4.75
N VAL A 34 -1.86 22.11 3.93
CA VAL A 34 -2.04 22.93 2.73
C VAL A 34 -1.48 22.20 1.53
N CYS A 35 -2.24 22.12 0.45
CA CYS A 35 -1.73 21.63 -0.82
C CYS A 35 -1.00 22.76 -1.56
N LEU A 36 0.28 22.56 -1.88
CA LEU A 36 1.09 23.50 -2.64
C LEU A 36 0.72 23.54 -4.14
N GLY A 37 0.05 22.50 -4.65
CA GLY A 37 -0.41 22.44 -6.03
C GLY A 37 -1.61 23.36 -6.30
N CYS A 38 -2.69 23.20 -5.52
CA CYS A 38 -3.89 24.03 -5.67
C CYS A 38 -3.94 25.25 -4.73
N LYS A 39 -2.95 25.39 -3.82
CA LYS A 39 -2.79 26.48 -2.85
C LYS A 39 -3.98 26.64 -1.91
N ARG A 40 -4.53 25.52 -1.43
CA ARG A 40 -5.70 25.47 -0.53
C ARG A 40 -5.42 24.68 0.72
N VAL A 41 -6.15 25.00 1.78
CA VAL A 41 -6.24 24.17 2.99
C VAL A 41 -6.95 22.86 2.64
N VAL A 42 -6.32 21.74 2.97
CA VAL A 42 -6.84 20.38 2.81
C VAL A 42 -7.57 20.02 4.09
N LYS A 43 -8.85 19.68 3.98
CA LYS A 43 -9.69 19.34 5.16
C LYS A 43 -9.77 17.84 5.42
N HIS A 44 -9.78 17.05 4.34
CA HIS A 44 -9.95 15.60 4.41
C HIS A 44 -8.91 14.96 3.47
N PRO A 45 -7.62 14.94 3.84
CA PRO A 45 -6.60 14.31 3.00
C PRO A 45 -7.01 12.88 2.65
N VAL A 46 -6.60 12.44 1.46
CA VAL A 46 -6.83 11.06 1.03
C VAL A 46 -5.53 10.29 1.26
N THR A 47 -5.57 9.28 2.11
CA THR A 47 -4.43 8.41 2.35
C THR A 47 -4.26 7.46 1.17
N LYS A 48 -3.05 7.45 0.62
CA LYS A 48 -2.58 6.52 -0.40
C LYS A 48 -1.66 5.49 0.25
N MET A 49 -1.65 4.29 -0.33
CA MET A 49 -0.89 3.16 0.20
C MET A 49 -0.18 2.42 -0.92
N LYS A 50 1.01 1.92 -0.60
CA LYS A 50 1.76 0.98 -1.42
C LYS A 50 2.34 -0.09 -0.51
N MET A 51 2.23 -1.34 -0.91
CA MET A 51 2.83 -2.47 -0.19
C MET A 51 3.11 -3.59 -1.16
N GLU A 52 4.34 -4.09 -1.15
CA GLU A 52 4.72 -5.28 -1.87
C GLU A 52 4.94 -6.43 -0.88
N ILE A 53 4.29 -7.57 -1.15
CA ILE A 53 4.38 -8.77 -0.31
C ILE A 53 5.04 -9.90 -1.09
N TYR A 54 5.58 -10.88 -0.37
CA TYR A 54 5.97 -12.16 -0.92
C TYR A 54 5.06 -13.26 -0.40
N ALA A 55 4.40 -13.94 -1.34
CA ALA A 55 3.53 -15.06 -1.03
C ALA A 55 4.12 -16.38 -1.52
N SER A 56 3.86 -17.43 -0.76
CA SER A 56 4.04 -18.81 -1.22
C SER A 56 2.79 -19.27 -1.97
N VAL A 57 3.00 -19.92 -3.12
CA VAL A 57 1.93 -20.50 -3.95
C VAL A 57 2.14 -22.00 -4.02
N THR A 58 1.14 -22.73 -3.52
CA THR A 58 1.10 -24.19 -3.60
C THR A 58 1.20 -24.61 -5.08
N ASN A 59 2.13 -25.51 -5.39
CA ASN A 59 2.40 -26.08 -6.73
C ASN A 59 3.36 -25.29 -7.66
N LEU A 60 3.97 -24.18 -7.21
CA LEU A 60 5.06 -23.54 -7.96
C LEU A 60 6.43 -23.90 -7.37
N LYS A 61 7.40 -24.24 -8.23
CA LYS A 61 8.77 -24.59 -7.80
C LYS A 61 9.53 -23.42 -7.16
N SER A 62 9.21 -22.20 -7.57
CA SER A 62 9.67 -20.98 -6.91
C SER A 62 8.66 -20.59 -5.83
N ASN A 63 8.98 -20.91 -4.58
CA ASN A 63 8.11 -20.72 -3.41
C ASN A 63 7.95 -19.25 -2.97
N ARG A 64 8.34 -18.29 -3.81
CA ARG A 64 8.40 -16.87 -3.46
C ARG A 64 7.99 -16.03 -4.66
N ILE A 65 6.78 -15.47 -4.61
CA ILE A 65 6.25 -14.58 -5.65
C ILE A 65 6.02 -13.21 -5.02
N LYS A 66 6.61 -12.18 -5.64
CA LYS A 66 6.36 -10.79 -5.29
C LYS A 66 5.00 -10.35 -5.82
N ILE A 67 4.19 -9.71 -4.99
CA ILE A 67 2.87 -9.20 -5.34
C ILE A 67 2.79 -7.72 -4.97
N ASP A 68 2.46 -6.87 -5.94
CA ASP A 68 2.11 -5.45 -5.77
C ASP A 68 0.59 -5.34 -5.57
N LEU A 69 0.16 -4.89 -4.40
CA LEU A 69 -1.24 -4.87 -3.96
C LEU A 69 -1.91 -3.52 -4.20
N LEU A 70 -3.23 -3.53 -4.37
CA LEU A 70 -4.07 -2.33 -4.41
C LEU A 70 -4.34 -1.79 -3.00
N GLU A 71 -4.57 -0.48 -2.92
CA GLU A 71 -4.91 0.24 -1.68
C GLU A 71 -6.03 -0.46 -0.88
N ASP A 72 -7.12 -0.86 -1.53
CA ASP A 72 -8.27 -1.50 -0.88
C ASP A 72 -7.88 -2.83 -0.20
N THR A 73 -7.00 -3.60 -0.84
CA THR A 73 -6.49 -4.87 -0.31
C THR A 73 -5.49 -4.63 0.82
N ILE A 74 -4.65 -3.60 0.71
CA ILE A 74 -3.73 -3.19 1.77
C ILE A 74 -4.51 -2.79 3.03
N GLN A 75 -5.53 -1.95 2.89
CA GLN A 75 -6.41 -1.54 3.99
C GLN A 75 -7.09 -2.73 4.68
N SER A 76 -7.50 -3.74 3.92
CA SER A 76 -8.11 -4.95 4.49
C SER A 76 -7.12 -5.84 5.26
N LEU A 77 -5.82 -5.71 4.99
CA LEU A 77 -4.76 -6.50 5.63
C LEU A 77 -4.23 -5.80 6.88
N LEU A 78 -4.14 -4.48 6.85
CA LEU A 78 -3.64 -3.69 7.96
C LEU A 78 -4.74 -3.59 9.03
N PRO A 79 -4.44 -3.87 10.31
CA PRO A 79 -5.40 -3.71 11.39
C PRO A 79 -5.89 -2.25 11.47
N GLU A 80 -7.18 -2.06 11.79
CA GLU A 80 -7.70 -0.75 12.18
C GLU A 80 -7.07 -0.38 13.52
N ASP A 81 -6.04 0.46 13.51
CA ASP A 81 -5.55 1.08 14.73
C ASP A 81 -6.23 2.44 14.90
N GLU A 82 -6.95 2.64 16.00
CA GLU A 82 -7.61 3.92 16.30
C GLU A 82 -6.60 5.03 16.66
N ASN A 83 -5.31 4.67 16.86
CA ASN A 83 -4.21 5.59 17.11
C ASN A 83 -3.18 5.53 15.97
N ASP A 84 -3.44 6.24 14.88
CA ASP A 84 -2.55 6.43 13.72
C ASP A 84 -1.16 7.06 14.05
N GLU A 85 -0.85 7.35 15.33
CA GLU A 85 0.39 8.03 15.74
C GLU A 85 1.64 7.14 15.68
N GLU A 86 1.50 5.81 15.81
CA GLU A 86 2.65 4.86 15.79
C GLU A 86 2.81 4.11 14.45
N GLY A 87 1.92 4.34 13.48
CA GLY A 87 1.91 3.63 12.21
C GLY A 87 1.40 2.18 12.33
N TYR A 88 1.41 1.43 11.23
CA TYR A 88 0.87 0.07 11.20
C TYR A 88 1.86 -0.98 11.72
N ASP A 89 1.38 -1.89 12.57
CA ASP A 89 2.13 -3.12 12.89
C ASP A 89 2.08 -4.10 11.71
N ILE A 90 3.07 -4.00 10.83
CA ILE A 90 3.23 -4.85 9.64
C ILE A 90 3.42 -6.33 10.03
N SER A 91 3.93 -6.63 11.23
CA SER A 91 4.16 -8.02 11.65
C SER A 91 2.86 -8.82 11.79
N SER A 92 1.76 -8.14 12.10
CA SER A 92 0.41 -8.71 12.17
C SER A 92 -0.10 -9.28 10.83
N VAL A 93 0.47 -8.83 9.71
CA VAL A 93 0.10 -9.25 8.35
C VAL A 93 0.77 -10.58 7.97
N LEU A 94 1.85 -10.99 8.64
CA LEU A 94 2.54 -12.25 8.36
C LEU A 94 1.64 -13.46 8.66
N ASN A 95 1.74 -14.51 7.85
CA ASN A 95 0.90 -15.72 7.91
C ASN A 95 -0.60 -15.49 7.65
N SER A 96 -1.03 -14.25 7.40
CA SER A 96 -2.38 -13.97 6.94
C SER A 96 -2.60 -14.47 5.51
N THR A 97 -3.87 -14.57 5.13
CA THR A 97 -4.27 -14.92 3.77
C THR A 97 -4.83 -13.68 3.08
N VAL A 98 -4.23 -13.31 1.96
CA VAL A 98 -4.74 -12.28 1.07
C VAL A 98 -5.60 -12.91 -0.03
N GLY A 99 -6.81 -12.39 -0.23
CA GLY A 99 -7.63 -12.67 -1.41
C GLY A 99 -8.87 -13.53 -1.20
N PRO A 100 -9.53 -13.93 -2.31
CA PRO A 100 -8.99 -13.98 -3.68
C PRO A 100 -8.75 -12.60 -4.33
N VAL A 101 -7.56 -12.40 -4.91
CA VAL A 101 -7.17 -11.20 -5.66
C VAL A 101 -6.96 -11.52 -7.14
N THR A 102 -7.19 -10.55 -8.02
CA THR A 102 -6.95 -10.70 -9.46
C THR A 102 -5.67 -10.00 -9.83
N CYS A 103 -4.75 -10.72 -10.46
CA CYS A 103 -3.44 -10.19 -10.79
C CYS A 103 -3.08 -10.37 -12.26
N VAL A 104 -2.30 -9.43 -12.78
CA VAL A 104 -1.55 -9.58 -14.03
C VAL A 104 -0.19 -10.19 -13.71
N VAL A 105 0.19 -11.20 -14.49
CA VAL A 105 1.52 -11.82 -14.41
C VAL A 105 2.53 -10.97 -15.18
N MET A 106 3.59 -10.56 -14.52
CA MET A 106 4.63 -9.69 -15.06
C MET A 106 6.01 -10.38 -14.94
N LYS A 107 6.89 -10.17 -15.91
CA LYS A 107 8.26 -10.71 -15.92
C LYS A 107 9.25 -9.56 -15.71
N LYS A 108 10.12 -9.66 -14.69
CA LYS A 108 11.09 -8.59 -14.39
C LYS A 108 12.45 -8.81 -15.06
N ASN A 109 12.97 -10.05 -15.09
CA ASN A 109 14.10 -10.61 -15.88
C ASN A 109 14.46 -12.03 -15.37
N ASN A 110 15.33 -12.80 -16.07
CA ASN A 110 15.90 -14.11 -15.63
C ASN A 110 15.00 -15.03 -14.78
N ASN A 111 13.78 -15.32 -15.25
CA ASN A 111 12.76 -16.17 -14.62
C ASN A 111 12.05 -15.63 -13.36
N ASP A 112 12.32 -14.40 -12.95
CA ASP A 112 11.57 -13.77 -11.86
C ASP A 112 10.21 -13.27 -12.36
N ILE A 113 9.15 -13.89 -11.81
CA ILE A 113 7.76 -13.54 -12.04
C ILE A 113 7.26 -12.72 -10.85
N PHE A 114 6.58 -11.63 -11.12
CA PHE A 114 5.84 -10.86 -10.12
C PHE A 114 4.39 -10.68 -10.55
N LEU A 115 3.51 -10.50 -9.57
CA LEU A 115 2.10 -10.27 -9.77
C LEU A 115 1.78 -8.81 -9.45
N LYS A 116 0.95 -8.19 -10.28
CA LYS A 116 0.38 -6.89 -9.98
C LYS A 116 -1.13 -7.02 -9.86
N GLU A 117 -1.68 -6.68 -8.71
CA GLU A 117 -3.13 -6.68 -8.50
C GLU A 117 -3.82 -5.65 -9.39
N ILE A 118 -5.00 -6.01 -9.90
CA ILE A 118 -5.84 -5.17 -10.73
C ILE A 118 -7.29 -5.20 -10.23
N ARG A 119 -7.98 -4.06 -10.35
CA ARG A 119 -9.43 -4.02 -10.11
C ARG A 119 -10.13 -4.74 -11.26
N LYS A 120 -11.05 -5.65 -10.94
CA LYS A 120 -11.94 -6.22 -11.96
C LYS A 120 -12.87 -5.11 -12.47
N SER A 121 -12.88 -4.93 -13.79
CA SER A 121 -13.83 -4.08 -14.51
C SER A 121 -15.24 -4.64 -14.49
#